data_AF-A0ABD0KB82-F1
#
_entry.id   AF-A0ABD0KB82-F1
#
_cell.length_a   1.000
_cell.length_b   1.000
_cell.length_c   1.000
_cell.angle_alpha   90.00
_cell.angle_beta   90.00
_cell.angle_gamma   90.00
#
_symmetry.space_group_name_H-M   'P 1'
#
loop_
_entity.id
_entity.type
_entity.pdbx_description
1 polymer ?
#
loop_
_entity_poly.entity_id
_entity_poly.type
_entity_poly.pdbx_seq_one_letter_code
_entity_poly.pdbx_strand_id
1 'polypeptide(L)'
;MTSMSQYSQRACLAVNGDTNTVTDTGNCVESGLSDYSAFWAVDLGQNYVVTNITIYRRKNWPKRMADLELRVDESLCYTFPTHNQVAQLLALPEKIDIQCKPPLTGRVVKLQKVNTDRDSRGTYVYSYLINICEVLVWACGIGTYGPDCSSECGHCIEGSACNRVTGECPSGSCGNGTYGLHCSSECGRCIEGSTCNTVTGECPTGCQSGWQGSHCVTESKN
;
A
#
# COMPACT_ATOMS: atom_id res chain seq x y z
N MET A 1 36.86 18.97 6.57
CA MET A 1 35.68 19.53 7.28
C MET A 1 34.51 19.50 6.31
N THR A 2 33.75 18.41 6.30
CA THR A 2 32.50 18.36 5.54
C THR A 2 31.43 19.08 6.36
N SER A 3 30.91 20.16 5.76
CA SER A 3 29.77 20.94 6.24
C SER A 3 28.67 20.02 6.77
N MET A 4 28.42 20.05 8.09
CA MET A 4 27.19 19.50 8.66
C MET A 4 26.06 20.41 8.19
N SER A 5 25.33 20.02 7.14
CA SER A 5 24.21 20.82 6.66
C SER A 5 23.14 20.89 7.74
N GLN A 6 22.81 22.10 8.19
CA GLN A 6 21.62 22.36 9.03
C GLN A 6 20.29 22.04 8.31
N TYR A 7 20.36 21.69 7.03
CA TYR A 7 19.21 21.49 6.15
C TYR A 7 18.90 20.00 5.98
N SER A 8 17.60 19.68 5.92
CA SER A 8 17.09 18.37 5.56
C SER A 8 17.53 18.00 4.14
N GLN A 9 17.93 16.76 3.92
CA GLN A 9 18.17 16.22 2.58
C GLN A 9 16.85 16.00 1.85
N ARG A 10 16.90 15.79 0.53
CA ARG A 10 15.68 15.64 -0.28
C ARG A 10 14.92 14.38 0.11
N ALA A 11 13.65 14.52 0.49
CA ALA A 11 12.80 13.40 0.89
C ALA A 11 12.60 12.35 -0.22
N CYS A 12 12.67 12.75 -1.49
CA CYS A 12 12.53 11.85 -2.63
C CYS A 12 13.66 10.84 -2.78
N LEU A 13 14.77 11.00 -2.05
CA LEU A 13 15.86 10.03 -2.05
C LEU A 13 15.43 8.66 -1.53
N ALA A 14 14.42 8.59 -0.65
CA ALA A 14 13.92 7.32 -0.13
C ALA A 14 12.90 6.62 -1.06
N VAL A 15 12.65 7.15 -2.25
CA VAL A 15 11.73 6.57 -3.25
C VAL A 15 12.30 6.72 -4.66
N ASN A 16 13.63 6.70 -4.78
CA ASN A 16 14.32 6.92 -6.06
C ASN A 16 14.71 5.60 -6.76
N GLY A 17 14.48 4.45 -6.13
CA GLY A 17 14.82 3.11 -6.62
C GLY A 17 16.26 2.67 -6.29
N ASP A 18 17.07 3.51 -5.66
CA ASP A 18 18.43 3.16 -5.23
C ASP A 18 18.40 2.62 -3.80
N THR A 19 18.72 1.33 -3.65
CA THR A 19 18.71 0.64 -2.35
C THR A 19 20.03 0.76 -1.59
N ASN A 20 20.98 1.57 -2.07
CA ASN A 20 22.30 1.71 -1.47
C ASN A 20 22.23 2.40 -0.08
N THR A 21 22.76 1.71 0.93
CA THR A 21 22.71 2.11 2.34
C THR A 21 23.98 2.82 2.84
N VAL A 22 24.96 3.02 1.97
CA VAL A 22 26.30 3.53 2.30
C VAL A 22 26.28 5.05 2.51
N THR A 23 27.05 5.53 3.48
CA THR A 23 27.00 6.90 4.00
C THR A 23 27.35 8.00 2.98
N ASP A 24 28.24 7.73 2.02
CA ASP A 24 28.87 8.78 1.20
C ASP A 24 28.30 8.89 -0.22
N THR A 25 27.23 8.14 -0.52
CA THR A 25 26.60 8.16 -1.86
C THR A 25 25.60 9.31 -2.04
N GLY A 26 25.17 9.94 -0.95
CA GLY A 26 24.09 10.94 -0.98
C GLY A 26 22.71 10.34 -1.25
N ASN A 27 22.54 9.02 -1.11
CA ASN A 27 21.29 8.31 -1.42
C ASN A 27 20.29 8.29 -0.24
N CYS A 28 20.72 8.62 0.97
CA CYS A 28 19.85 8.51 2.14
C CYS A 28 19.24 9.85 2.53
N VAL A 29 17.93 9.83 2.81
CA VAL A 29 17.25 10.94 3.48
C VAL A 29 17.86 11.14 4.86
N GLU A 30 18.04 12.40 5.24
CA GLU A 30 18.41 12.80 6.59
C GLU A 30 17.59 14.03 6.95
N SER A 31 16.81 13.95 8.02
CA SER A 31 16.10 15.12 8.54
C SER A 31 17.07 16.12 9.16
N GLY A 32 16.61 17.36 9.34
CA GLY A 32 17.46 18.42 9.88
C GLY A 32 17.96 18.14 11.30
N LEU A 33 19.17 18.58 11.61
CA LEU A 33 19.84 18.39 12.91
C LEU A 33 19.12 19.03 14.11
N SER A 34 18.02 19.74 13.91
CA SER A 34 17.18 20.33 14.95
C SER A 34 15.69 20.00 14.76
N ASP A 35 15.38 18.99 13.94
CA ASP A 35 14.01 18.53 13.70
C ASP A 35 13.57 17.55 14.79
N TYR A 36 13.02 18.13 15.85
CA TYR A 36 12.61 17.44 17.06
C TYR A 36 11.28 16.66 16.94
N SER A 37 10.65 16.73 15.77
CA SER A 37 9.42 16.03 15.40
C SER A 37 9.55 15.46 14.00
N ALA A 38 10.73 14.91 13.70
CA ALA A 38 11.07 14.46 12.35
C ALA A 38 10.10 13.39 11.86
N PHE A 39 9.61 13.59 10.63
CA PHE A 39 8.86 12.60 9.90
C PHE A 39 9.31 12.56 8.43
N TRP A 40 9.07 11.41 7.81
CA TRP A 40 9.13 11.24 6.37
C TRP A 40 7.80 10.63 5.92
N ALA A 41 7.27 11.07 4.78
CA ALA A 41 6.04 10.53 4.24
C ALA A 41 6.08 10.47 2.72
N VAL A 42 5.39 9.47 2.17
CA VAL A 42 5.09 9.36 0.74
C VAL A 42 3.58 9.29 0.54
N ASP A 43 3.08 10.09 -0.41
CA ASP A 43 1.70 10.03 -0.89
C ASP A 43 1.64 9.09 -2.10
N LEU A 44 0.87 8.01 -1.99
CA LEU A 44 0.72 7.00 -3.04
C LEU A 44 -0.24 7.45 -4.17
N GLY A 45 -0.84 8.64 -4.06
CA GLY A 45 -1.77 9.24 -5.02
C GLY A 45 -3.21 8.73 -4.92
N GLN A 46 -3.43 7.55 -4.34
CA GLN A 46 -4.73 6.95 -4.06
C GLN A 46 -4.64 5.99 -2.87
N ASN A 47 -5.78 5.48 -2.42
CA ASN A 47 -5.81 4.46 -1.36
C ASN A 47 -5.36 3.11 -1.94
N TYR A 48 -4.48 2.42 -1.21
CA TYR A 48 -4.07 1.04 -1.48
C TYR A 48 -4.31 0.16 -0.25
N VAL A 49 -4.47 -1.14 -0.46
CA VAL A 49 -4.20 -2.14 0.58
C VAL A 49 -2.70 -2.27 0.71
N VAL A 50 -2.15 -1.75 1.81
CA VAL A 50 -0.73 -1.85 2.14
C VAL A 50 -0.53 -3.10 3.01
N THR A 51 0.16 -4.08 2.44
CA THR A 51 0.41 -5.38 3.07
C THR A 51 1.79 -5.44 3.68
N ASN A 52 2.79 -5.08 2.87
CA ASN A 52 4.19 -5.09 3.24
C ASN A 52 4.81 -3.73 2.94
N ILE A 53 5.78 -3.35 3.76
CA ILE A 53 6.65 -2.20 3.53
C ILE A 53 8.08 -2.66 3.77
N THR A 54 8.97 -2.37 2.83
CA THR A 54 10.41 -2.61 2.99
C THR A 54 11.11 -1.29 3.22
N ILE A 55 11.98 -1.22 4.24
CA ILE A 55 12.80 -0.05 4.53
C ILE A 55 14.28 -0.45 4.44
N TYR A 56 15.03 0.28 3.63
CA TYR A 56 16.49 0.24 3.63
C TYR A 56 16.99 1.35 4.56
N ARG A 57 17.57 0.96 5.71
CA ARG A 57 18.15 1.91 6.65
C ARG A 57 19.60 2.22 6.30
N ARG A 58 20.11 3.35 6.76
CA ARG A 58 21.55 3.63 6.63
C ARG A 58 22.36 2.61 7.43
N LYS A 59 23.40 2.07 6.79
CA LYS A 59 24.20 0.95 7.31
C LYS A 59 24.83 1.22 8.67
N ASN A 60 25.53 2.34 8.79
CA ASN A 60 26.41 2.63 9.93
C ASN A 60 25.66 3.18 11.16
N TRP A 61 24.39 3.60 11.01
CA TRP A 61 23.65 4.30 12.06
C TRP A 61 22.32 3.63 12.44
N PRO A 62 22.32 2.32 12.78
CA PRO A 62 21.09 1.57 13.07
C PRO A 62 20.27 2.17 14.22
N LYS A 63 20.92 2.77 15.22
CA LYS A 63 20.26 3.41 16.37
C LYS A 63 19.36 4.58 15.96
N ARG A 64 19.51 5.14 14.75
CA ARG A 64 18.61 6.19 14.25
C ARG A 64 17.21 5.67 13.92
N MET A 65 17.04 4.35 13.79
CA MET A 65 15.73 3.71 13.65
C MET A 65 14.94 3.66 14.97
N ALA A 66 15.56 4.00 16.10
CA ALA A 66 14.91 3.94 17.40
C ALA A 66 13.69 4.86 17.48
N ASP A 67 12.67 4.43 18.23
CA ASP A 67 11.50 5.24 18.54
C ASP A 67 10.77 5.77 17.29
N LEU A 68 10.77 4.98 16.21
CA LEU A 68 10.00 5.25 15.01
C LEU A 68 8.67 4.49 15.03
N GLU A 69 7.63 5.15 14.57
CA GLU A 69 6.40 4.52 14.14
C GLU A 69 6.28 4.57 12.63
N LEU A 70 5.90 3.44 12.04
CA LEU A 70 5.45 3.32 10.66
C LEU A 70 3.93 3.30 10.65
N ARG A 71 3.33 4.26 9.96
CA ARG A 71 1.88 4.43 9.84
C ARG A 71 1.44 4.43 8.38
N VAL A 72 0.21 3.96 8.17
CA VAL A 72 -0.54 4.09 6.92
C VAL A 72 -1.75 4.96 7.25
N ASP A 73 -1.77 6.17 6.69
CA ASP A 73 -2.57 7.30 7.18
C ASP A 73 -2.44 7.43 8.71
N GLU A 74 -3.56 7.38 9.45
CA GLU A 74 -3.57 7.45 10.91
C GLU A 74 -3.32 6.09 11.59
N SER A 75 -3.37 4.99 10.83
CA SER A 75 -3.27 3.63 11.38
C SER A 75 -1.82 3.23 11.63
N LEU A 76 -1.54 2.70 12.82
CA LEU A 76 -0.22 2.17 13.18
C LEU A 76 0.02 0.81 12.51
N CYS A 77 1.06 0.71 11.68
CA CYS A 77 1.50 -0.56 11.07
C CYS A 77 2.57 -1.25 11.93
N TYR A 78 3.60 -0.50 12.35
CA TYR A 78 4.75 -1.08 13.05
C TYR A 78 5.44 -0.08 13.96
N THR A 79 5.94 -0.56 15.11
CA THR A 79 6.78 0.21 16.04
C THR A 79 8.19 -0.35 16.04
N PHE A 80 9.18 0.51 15.83
CA PHE A 80 10.58 0.14 15.95
C PHE A 80 11.00 0.04 17.42
N PRO A 81 12.10 -0.68 17.75
CA PRO A 81 12.61 -0.73 19.11
C PRO A 81 12.88 0.66 19.67
N THR A 82 12.68 0.83 20.97
CA THR A 82 13.00 2.08 21.68
C THR A 82 14.51 2.28 21.79
N HIS A 83 14.96 3.51 22.04
CA HIS A 83 16.39 3.82 22.21
C HIS A 83 17.08 2.99 23.31
N ASN A 84 16.35 2.52 24.31
CA ASN A 84 16.87 1.67 25.40
C ASN A 84 17.14 0.23 24.94
N GLN A 85 16.50 -0.23 23.87
CA GLN A 85 16.64 -1.58 23.34
C GLN A 85 17.84 -1.69 22.38
N VAL A 86 19.02 -1.28 22.85
CA VAL A 86 20.24 -1.13 22.05
C VAL A 86 20.63 -2.41 21.30
N ALA A 87 20.53 -3.57 21.95
CA ALA A 87 20.86 -4.86 21.32
C ALA A 87 19.97 -5.15 20.11
N GLN A 88 18.67 -4.86 20.21
CA GLN A 88 17.72 -5.04 19.10
C GLN A 88 18.00 -4.08 17.96
N LEU A 89 18.28 -2.80 18.28
CA LEU A 89 18.65 -1.80 17.28
C LEU A 89 19.92 -2.19 16.51
N LEU A 90 20.96 -2.63 17.20
CA LEU A 90 22.20 -3.08 16.56
C LEU A 90 22.03 -4.34 15.71
N ALA A 91 21.06 -5.20 16.07
CA ALA A 91 20.73 -6.41 15.33
C ALA A 91 19.78 -6.17 14.13
N LEU A 92 19.22 -4.96 13.97
CA LEU A 92 18.37 -4.66 12.82
C LEU A 92 19.16 -4.85 11.51
N PRO A 93 18.64 -5.59 10.52
CA PRO A 93 19.28 -5.69 9.21
C PRO A 93 19.26 -4.35 8.47
N GLU A 94 20.06 -4.23 7.41
CA GLU A 94 20.05 -3.04 6.54
C GLU A 94 18.74 -2.93 5.75
N LYS A 95 18.25 -4.06 5.22
CA LYS A 95 16.92 -4.22 4.61
C LYS A 95 15.95 -4.78 5.65
N ILE A 96 14.89 -4.05 5.96
CA ILE A 96 13.88 -4.41 6.96
C ILE A 96 12.55 -4.62 6.24
N ASP A 97 12.08 -5.86 6.17
CA ASP A 97 10.78 -6.20 5.60
C ASP A 97 9.74 -6.23 6.73
N ILE A 98 8.70 -5.40 6.61
CA ILE A 98 7.65 -5.22 7.61
C ILE A 98 6.32 -5.64 6.97
N GLN A 99 5.56 -6.46 7.68
CA GLN A 99 4.21 -6.84 7.28
C GLN A 99 3.21 -6.16 8.22
N CYS A 100 2.32 -5.34 7.68
CA CYS A 100 1.23 -4.76 8.45
C CYS A 100 0.18 -5.84 8.75
N LYS A 101 -0.13 -6.06 10.04
CA LYS A 101 -1.12 -7.06 10.48
C LYS A 101 -2.17 -6.41 11.38
N PRO A 102 -3.44 -6.33 10.95
CA PRO A 102 -3.95 -6.69 9.62
C PRO A 102 -3.41 -5.75 8.51
N PRO A 103 -3.56 -6.11 7.22
CA PRO A 103 -3.30 -5.20 6.12
C PRO A 103 -4.08 -3.89 6.28
N LEU A 104 -3.42 -2.77 5.99
CA LEU A 104 -4.00 -1.45 6.21
C LEU A 104 -4.45 -0.84 4.89
N THR A 105 -5.60 -0.17 4.88
CA THR A 105 -6.01 0.64 3.72
C THR A 105 -5.66 2.09 3.98
N GLY A 106 -4.94 2.72 3.05
CA GLY A 106 -4.65 4.15 3.12
C GLY A 106 -3.83 4.67 1.96
N ARG A 107 -3.56 5.98 1.98
CA ARG A 107 -2.89 6.72 0.89
C ARG A 107 -1.50 7.19 1.25
N VAL A 108 -1.26 7.57 2.50
CA VAL A 108 0.01 8.13 2.96
C VAL A 108 0.73 7.12 3.82
N VAL A 109 1.96 6.76 3.44
CA VAL A 109 2.84 5.97 4.31
C VAL A 109 3.80 6.94 5.01
N LYS A 110 3.82 6.89 6.34
CA LYS A 110 4.59 7.83 7.18
C LYS A 110 5.49 7.10 8.16
N LEU A 111 6.76 7.48 8.21
CA LEU A 111 7.67 7.20 9.31
C LEU A 111 7.78 8.44 10.18
N GLN A 112 7.57 8.30 11.49
CA GLN A 112 7.65 9.43 12.41
C GLN A 112 8.37 9.05 13.70
N LYS A 113 9.19 9.98 14.21
CA LYS A 113 9.74 9.88 15.55
C LYS A 113 8.64 10.16 16.57
N VAL A 114 8.48 9.29 17.56
CA VAL A 114 7.46 9.44 18.61
C VAL A 114 7.99 9.76 19.98
N ASN A 115 9.27 9.49 20.23
CA ASN A 115 9.86 9.78 21.52
C ASN A 115 10.36 11.25 21.58
N THR A 116 9.99 11.95 22.65
CA THR A 116 10.36 13.34 22.95
C THR A 116 11.21 13.48 24.22
N ASP A 117 11.86 12.40 24.67
CA ASP A 117 12.66 12.34 25.89
C ASP A 117 13.73 13.43 25.91
N ARG A 118 13.60 14.29 26.92
CA ARG A 118 14.48 15.42 27.17
C ARG A 118 15.22 15.20 28.49
N ASP A 119 16.49 15.59 28.51
CA ASP A 119 17.23 15.68 29.76
C ASP A 119 16.66 16.79 30.65
N SER A 120 17.18 16.91 31.86
CA SER A 120 16.79 17.95 32.82
C SER A 120 17.03 19.38 32.32
N ARG A 121 17.76 19.56 31.21
CA ARG A 121 18.01 20.85 30.54
C ARG A 121 17.11 21.06 29.32
N GLY A 122 16.14 20.17 29.09
CA GLY A 122 15.22 20.25 27.95
C GLY A 122 15.83 19.82 26.61
N THR A 123 17.03 19.22 26.62
CA THR A 123 17.75 18.77 25.42
C THR A 123 17.39 17.33 25.11
N TYR A 124 17.18 17.02 23.83
CA TYR A 124 16.90 15.64 23.43
C TYR A 124 18.07 14.72 23.78
N VAL A 125 17.76 13.62 24.47
CA VAL A 125 18.78 12.69 24.97
C VAL A 125 19.31 11.78 23.86
N TYR A 126 18.53 11.57 22.80
CA TYR A 126 18.82 10.61 21.72
C TYR A 126 18.58 11.20 20.33
N SER A 127 19.01 10.47 19.29
CA SER A 127 18.88 10.91 17.90
C SER A 127 17.41 11.00 17.47
N TYR A 128 16.94 12.23 17.29
CA TYR A 128 15.64 12.60 16.72
C TYR A 128 15.63 12.62 15.19
N LEU A 129 16.75 12.29 14.55
CA LEU A 129 16.84 12.30 13.09
C LEU A 129 16.23 11.05 12.47
N ILE A 130 15.52 11.23 11.36
CA ILE A 130 15.18 10.14 10.44
C ILE A 130 16.31 9.98 9.45
N ASN A 131 16.70 8.72 9.23
CA ASN A 131 17.78 8.41 8.33
C ASN A 131 17.58 7.07 7.61
N ILE A 132 16.89 7.16 6.48
CA ILE A 132 16.44 6.05 5.65
C ILE A 132 16.95 6.25 4.22
N CYS A 133 17.21 5.17 3.51
CA CYS A 133 17.81 5.19 2.18
C CYS A 133 16.83 4.82 1.08
N GLU A 134 15.89 3.90 1.35
CA GLU A 134 14.83 3.57 0.39
C GLU A 134 13.63 2.98 1.14
N VAL A 135 12.42 3.25 0.64
CA VAL A 135 11.16 2.74 1.15
C VAL A 135 10.34 2.18 -0.01
N LEU A 136 10.09 0.88 0.02
CA LEU A 136 9.24 0.20 -0.94
C LEU A 136 7.91 -0.12 -0.28
N VAL A 137 6.80 0.31 -0.89
CA VAL A 137 5.45 0.01 -0.42
C VAL A 137 4.85 -1.04 -1.34
N TRP A 138 4.50 -2.19 -0.78
CA TRP A 138 3.90 -3.29 -1.53
C TRP A 138 2.38 -3.22 -1.43
N ALA A 139 1.74 -3.21 -2.59
CA ALA A 139 0.29 -3.19 -2.75
C ALA A 139 -0.13 -4.16 -3.87
N CYS A 140 -1.43 -4.46 -3.96
CA CYS A 140 -1.92 -5.37 -4.99
C CYS A 140 -1.67 -4.84 -6.41
N GLY A 141 -1.26 -5.75 -7.28
CA GLY A 141 -1.13 -5.48 -8.71
C GLY A 141 -2.48 -5.12 -9.35
N ILE A 142 -2.44 -4.65 -10.59
CA ILE A 142 -3.67 -4.50 -11.38
C ILE A 142 -4.24 -5.90 -11.61
N GLY A 143 -5.55 -6.06 -11.40
CA GLY A 143 -6.24 -7.33 -11.60
C GLY A 143 -6.30 -8.23 -10.37
N THR A 144 -5.71 -7.84 -9.24
CA THR A 144 -5.89 -8.54 -7.97
C THR A 144 -6.32 -7.63 -6.83
N TYR A 145 -7.00 -8.21 -5.84
CA TYR A 145 -7.54 -7.50 -4.69
C TYR A 145 -7.48 -8.35 -3.41
N GLY A 146 -7.78 -7.69 -2.30
CA GLY A 146 -7.89 -8.31 -0.98
C GLY A 146 -6.63 -8.17 -0.13
N PRO A 147 -6.65 -8.69 1.11
CA PRO A 147 -5.60 -8.49 2.10
C PRO A 147 -4.24 -9.08 1.72
N ASP A 148 -4.23 -10.11 0.88
CA ASP A 148 -2.99 -10.77 0.42
C ASP A 148 -2.87 -10.75 -1.11
N CYS A 149 -3.71 -9.97 -1.80
CA CYS A 149 -3.72 -9.84 -3.26
C CYS A 149 -3.91 -11.18 -4.01
N SER A 150 -4.52 -12.17 -3.35
CA SER A 150 -4.76 -13.52 -3.88
C SER A 150 -6.07 -13.65 -4.65
N SER A 151 -6.95 -12.66 -4.58
CA SER A 151 -8.23 -12.67 -5.30
C SER A 151 -8.08 -11.94 -6.63
N GLU A 152 -8.62 -12.51 -7.70
CA GLU A 152 -8.61 -11.89 -9.03
C GLU A 152 -9.83 -10.98 -9.22
N CYS A 153 -9.62 -9.78 -9.76
CA CYS A 153 -10.69 -8.89 -10.19
C CYS A 153 -11.55 -9.59 -11.26
N GLY A 154 -12.87 -9.42 -11.22
CA GLY A 154 -13.72 -9.80 -12.35
C GLY A 154 -13.69 -8.79 -13.49
N HIS A 155 -14.64 -8.90 -14.42
CA HIS A 155 -14.64 -8.14 -15.66
C HIS A 155 -15.29 -6.77 -15.50
N CYS A 156 -14.52 -5.79 -15.06
CA CYS A 156 -14.98 -4.40 -15.01
C CYS A 156 -15.11 -3.78 -16.40
N ILE A 157 -15.98 -2.77 -16.52
CA ILE A 157 -16.25 -2.07 -17.78
C ILE A 157 -14.97 -1.55 -18.43
N GLU A 158 -14.84 -1.74 -19.75
CA GLU A 158 -13.69 -1.31 -20.56
C GLU A 158 -12.31 -1.74 -20.03
N GLY A 159 -12.24 -2.84 -19.25
CA GLY A 159 -10.99 -3.30 -18.64
C GLY A 159 -10.49 -2.38 -17.52
N SER A 160 -11.36 -1.54 -16.96
CA SER A 160 -11.03 -0.70 -15.80
C SER A 160 -10.54 -1.54 -14.61
N ALA A 161 -9.66 -0.98 -13.79
CA ALA A 161 -9.15 -1.68 -12.62
C ALA A 161 -10.25 -1.77 -11.54
N CYS A 162 -10.40 -2.95 -10.93
CA CYS A 162 -11.25 -3.10 -9.77
C CYS A 162 -10.61 -2.46 -8.52
N ASN A 163 -11.43 -2.21 -7.50
CA ASN A 163 -10.96 -1.77 -6.20
C ASN A 163 -10.04 -2.84 -5.59
N ARG A 164 -8.78 -2.48 -5.30
CA ARG A 164 -7.76 -3.41 -4.79
C ARG A 164 -8.04 -3.91 -3.37
N VAL A 165 -8.98 -3.31 -2.64
CA VAL A 165 -9.43 -3.74 -1.32
C VAL A 165 -10.61 -4.70 -1.46
N THR A 166 -11.67 -4.25 -2.12
CA THR A 166 -12.98 -4.95 -2.11
C THR A 166 -13.15 -5.89 -3.30
N GLY A 167 -12.47 -5.65 -4.42
CA GLY A 167 -12.70 -6.36 -5.68
C GLY A 167 -13.79 -5.73 -6.54
N GLU A 168 -14.44 -4.67 -6.06
CA GLU A 168 -15.57 -4.04 -6.76
C GLU A 168 -15.12 -3.18 -7.94
N CYS A 169 -15.85 -3.27 -9.04
CA CYS A 169 -15.62 -2.42 -10.19
C CYS A 169 -16.09 -0.97 -9.92
N PRO A 170 -15.48 0.04 -10.56
CA PRO A 170 -15.90 1.44 -10.43
C PRO A 170 -17.40 1.59 -10.68
N SER A 171 -18.12 2.20 -9.74
CA SER A 171 -19.58 2.38 -9.80
C SER A 171 -20.38 1.08 -10.01
N GLY A 172 -19.84 -0.09 -9.64
CA GLY A 172 -20.48 -1.38 -9.85
C GLY A 172 -20.65 -1.77 -11.32
N SER A 173 -19.91 -1.13 -12.23
CA SER A 173 -20.10 -1.30 -13.68
C SER A 173 -19.33 -2.51 -14.20
N CYS A 174 -20.07 -3.57 -14.54
CA CYS A 174 -19.54 -4.76 -15.20
C CYS A 174 -19.40 -4.56 -16.70
N GLY A 175 -18.40 -5.21 -17.30
CA GLY A 175 -18.25 -5.30 -18.74
C GLY A 175 -19.38 -6.11 -19.37
N ASN A 176 -19.55 -5.96 -20.68
CA ASN A 176 -20.54 -6.72 -21.42
C ASN A 176 -20.29 -8.23 -21.24
N GLY A 177 -21.35 -8.95 -20.88
CA GLY A 177 -21.29 -10.40 -20.70
C GLY A 177 -21.02 -10.85 -19.25
N THR A 178 -20.87 -9.93 -18.29
CA THR A 178 -20.77 -10.30 -16.87
C THR A 178 -21.71 -9.50 -15.98
N TYR A 179 -21.99 -10.04 -14.79
CA TYR A 179 -22.86 -9.43 -13.80
C TYR A 179 -22.47 -9.79 -12.37
N GLY A 180 -23.18 -9.17 -11.42
CA GLY A 180 -23.11 -9.48 -10.00
C GLY A 180 -21.94 -8.82 -9.29
N LEU A 181 -21.74 -9.20 -8.03
CA LEU A 181 -20.68 -8.66 -7.20
C LEU A 181 -19.29 -9.00 -7.79
N HIS A 182 -18.45 -7.98 -7.92
CA HIS A 182 -17.12 -8.03 -8.56
C HIS A 182 -17.13 -8.43 -10.05
N CYS A 183 -18.29 -8.48 -10.71
CA CYS A 183 -18.41 -8.80 -12.13
C CYS A 183 -17.79 -10.15 -12.51
N SER A 184 -17.98 -11.14 -11.62
CA SER A 184 -17.41 -12.48 -11.70
C SER A 184 -18.37 -13.53 -12.27
N SER A 185 -19.66 -13.19 -12.44
CA SER A 185 -20.67 -14.10 -13.02
C SER A 185 -20.85 -13.81 -14.51
N GLU A 186 -20.93 -14.86 -15.33
CA GLU A 186 -21.16 -14.74 -16.77
C GLU A 186 -22.64 -14.67 -17.12
N CYS A 187 -23.03 -13.77 -18.02
CA CYS A 187 -24.37 -13.73 -18.60
C CYS A 187 -24.67 -15.04 -19.36
N GLY A 188 -25.93 -15.48 -19.33
CA GLY A 188 -26.39 -16.57 -20.19
C GLY A 188 -26.63 -16.13 -21.64
N ARG A 189 -27.39 -16.93 -22.39
CA ARG A 189 -27.66 -16.73 -23.82
C ARG A 189 -28.80 -15.75 -24.06
N CYS A 190 -28.59 -14.48 -23.71
CA CYS A 190 -29.52 -13.40 -24.06
C CYS A 190 -29.63 -13.22 -25.58
N ILE A 191 -30.77 -12.72 -26.07
CA ILE A 191 -31.01 -12.43 -27.50
C ILE A 191 -29.85 -11.60 -28.10
N GLU A 192 -29.50 -11.87 -29.37
CA GLU A 192 -28.43 -11.16 -30.08
C GLU A 192 -28.58 -9.63 -29.99
N GLY A 193 -27.46 -8.95 -29.67
CA GLY A 193 -27.44 -7.50 -29.50
C GLY A 193 -27.96 -7.00 -28.16
N SER A 194 -28.43 -7.87 -27.27
CA SER A 194 -28.78 -7.53 -25.88
C SER A 194 -27.77 -8.10 -24.89
N THR A 195 -27.49 -7.34 -23.83
CA THR A 195 -26.66 -7.77 -22.70
C THR A 195 -27.56 -8.05 -21.49
N CYS A 196 -27.12 -8.97 -20.62
CA CYS A 196 -27.82 -9.16 -19.36
C CYS A 196 -27.70 -7.93 -18.46
N ASN A 197 -28.61 -7.79 -17.51
CA ASN A 197 -28.53 -6.79 -16.46
C ASN A 197 -27.23 -7.00 -15.66
N THR A 198 -26.37 -5.99 -15.56
CA THR A 198 -25.05 -6.11 -14.92
C THR A 198 -25.12 -6.32 -13.41
N VAL A 199 -26.28 -6.09 -12.77
CA VAL A 199 -26.50 -6.33 -11.35
C VAL A 199 -27.14 -7.70 -11.13
N THR A 200 -28.25 -7.97 -11.81
CA THR A 200 -29.05 -9.18 -11.56
C THR A 200 -28.67 -10.36 -12.44
N GLY A 201 -28.09 -10.16 -13.62
CA GLY A 201 -27.78 -11.20 -14.60
C GLY A 201 -28.93 -11.61 -15.50
N GLU A 202 -30.08 -10.96 -15.37
CA GLU A 202 -31.27 -11.29 -16.13
C GLU A 202 -31.21 -10.73 -17.56
N CYS A 203 -31.72 -11.47 -18.53
CA CYS A 203 -31.84 -11.02 -19.92
C CYS A 203 -33.16 -10.26 -20.11
N PRO A 204 -33.15 -8.91 -20.21
CA PRO A 204 -34.37 -8.11 -20.20
C PRO A 204 -35.27 -8.33 -21.44
N THR A 205 -34.68 -8.78 -22.54
CA THR A 205 -35.36 -9.06 -23.81
C THR A 205 -35.72 -10.54 -23.99
N GLY A 206 -35.33 -11.41 -23.04
CA GLY A 206 -35.50 -12.86 -23.13
C GLY A 206 -34.30 -13.60 -23.74
N CYS A 207 -34.51 -14.86 -24.08
CA CYS A 207 -33.46 -15.82 -24.43
C CYS A 207 -33.36 -16.09 -25.93
N GLN A 208 -32.16 -16.45 -26.39
CA GLN A 208 -31.96 -17.06 -27.71
C GLN A 208 -32.77 -18.34 -27.85
N SER A 209 -33.13 -18.70 -29.09
CA SER A 209 -33.86 -19.93 -29.38
C SER A 209 -33.14 -21.15 -28.79
N GLY A 210 -33.88 -22.00 -28.08
CA GLY A 210 -33.33 -23.17 -27.38
C GLY A 210 -32.89 -22.91 -25.93
N TRP A 211 -33.03 -21.67 -25.42
CA TRP A 211 -32.71 -21.34 -24.02
C TRP A 211 -33.93 -20.76 -23.29
N GLN A 212 -33.99 -20.96 -21.98
CA GLN A 212 -35.09 -20.54 -21.11
C GLN A 212 -34.63 -20.10 -19.71
N GLY A 213 -35.56 -19.50 -18.96
CA GLY A 213 -35.33 -18.89 -17.65
C GLY A 213 -34.95 -17.41 -17.74
N SER A 214 -34.98 -16.67 -16.62
CA SER A 214 -34.67 -15.23 -16.62
C SER A 214 -33.21 -14.91 -16.97
N HIS A 215 -32.29 -15.83 -16.70
CA HIS A 215 -30.86 -15.70 -17.02
C HIS A 215 -30.45 -16.42 -18.31
N CYS A 216 -31.35 -17.15 -18.97
CA CYS A 216 -31.05 -17.89 -20.22
C CYS A 216 -29.87 -18.87 -20.10
N VAL A 217 -29.81 -19.62 -19.00
CA VAL A 217 -28.77 -20.63 -18.70
C VAL A 217 -29.27 -22.07 -18.79
N THR A 218 -30.55 -22.28 -19.06
CA THR A 218 -31.15 -23.61 -19.17
C THR A 218 -31.56 -23.86 -20.62
N GLU A 219 -31.16 -25.00 -21.19
CA GLU A 219 -31.65 -25.42 -22.50
C GLU A 219 -33.12 -25.85 -22.43
N SER A 220 -33.92 -25.40 -23.40
CA SER A 220 -35.30 -25.83 -23.58
C SER A 220 -35.29 -27.24 -24.14
N LYS A 221 -35.63 -28.24 -23.33
CA LYS A 221 -35.83 -29.61 -23.82
C LYS A 221 -37.02 -29.60 -24.78
N ASN A 222 -36.76 -29.94 -26.04
CA ASN A 222 -37.77 -30.26 -27.04
C ASN A 222 -38.62 -31.47 -26.61
#